data_AF-A0A519UX86-F1
#
_entry.id   AF-A0A519UX86-F1
#
_cell.length_a   1.000
_cell.length_b   1.000
_cell.length_c   1.000
_cell.angle_alpha   90.00
_cell.angle_beta   90.00
_cell.angle_gamma   90.00
#
_symmetry.space_group_name_H-M   'P 1'
#
loop_
_entity.id
_entity.type
_entity.pdbx_description
1 polymer ?
#
loop_
_entity_poly.entity_id
_entity_poly.type
_entity_poly.pdbx_seq_one_letter_code
_entity_poly.pdbx_strand_id
1 'polypeptide(L)'
;MDFLQNNLIYSIPLLGIIGILVMAVKSAWVNKQDAGDANMQELAGYIADGAMAFLKAEWKVLSIFAVFTAALLVFLSYFNVIGADGVVSVINMKTAIEVLTGFSLGAESIALFARVGGGIYTKAADVGADLVGKVEAGIPEDDVRNPATIADNVGDNVGDVAGMGADLFGSYVATILATMVLGQEITVTDKFGGMSPILLPMVICGLGIIFSIIGTWFVTIKDEKSNVQSALNLGNWSSIVITAISSFFIVKWMLPETLNLRGYEFSSMNVFYAIMVGLVVGTIMSIVTEYYTAMGKAPVNSIIQQSSTG
;
A
#
# COMPACT_ATOMS: atom_id res chain seq x y z
N MET A 1 21.87 23.49 5.18
CA MET A 1 21.69 22.33 4.28
C MET A 1 22.39 21.09 4.84
N ASP A 2 23.56 21.25 5.46
CA ASP A 2 24.35 20.15 6.03
C ASP A 2 23.60 19.34 7.11
N PHE A 3 22.74 20.00 7.91
CA PHE A 3 21.88 19.30 8.88
C PHE A 3 20.93 18.29 8.22
N LEU A 4 20.31 18.65 7.08
CA LEU A 4 19.41 17.74 6.36
C LEU A 4 20.18 16.63 5.66
N GLN A 5 21.40 16.91 5.17
CA GLN A 5 22.24 15.91 4.51
C GLN A 5 22.76 14.87 5.50
N ASN A 6 23.18 15.30 6.70
CA ASN A 6 23.69 14.40 7.73
C ASN A 6 22.58 13.63 8.46
N ASN A 7 21.34 14.16 8.48
CA ASN A 7 20.21 13.51 9.17
C ASN A 7 19.16 12.90 8.23
N LEU A 8 19.39 12.91 6.91
CA LEU A 8 18.41 12.41 5.94
C LEU A 8 18.00 10.96 6.23
N ILE A 9 18.98 10.13 6.61
CA ILE A 9 18.78 8.71 6.95
C ILE A 9 17.81 8.55 8.13
N TYR A 10 17.85 9.46 9.11
CA TYR A 10 16.94 9.44 10.27
C TYR A 10 15.58 10.09 9.99
N SER A 11 15.51 10.99 9.01
CA SER A 11 14.26 11.66 8.66
C SER A 11 13.21 10.71 8.06
N ILE A 12 13.64 9.67 7.35
CA ILE A 12 12.73 8.74 6.66
C ILE A 12 11.97 7.86 7.68
N PRO A 13 12.63 7.18 8.65
CA PRO A 13 11.92 6.50 9.73
C PRO A 13 11.01 7.42 10.54
N LEU A 14 11.44 8.67 10.77
CA LEU A 14 10.63 9.66 11.48
C LEU A 14 9.31 9.96 10.75
N LEU A 15 9.33 10.09 9.42
CA LEU A 15 8.11 10.27 8.61
C LEU A 15 7.18 9.06 8.71
N GLY A 16 7.74 7.84 8.77
CA GLY A 16 6.98 6.62 9.05
C GLY A 16 6.30 6.67 10.42
N ILE A 17 7.01 7.08 11.47
CA ILE A 17 6.45 7.25 12.82
C ILE A 17 5.34 8.30 12.82
N ILE A 18 5.52 9.42 12.11
CA ILE A 18 4.47 10.45 11.96
C ILE A 18 3.22 9.85 11.30
N GLY A 19 3.38 9.05 10.24
CA GLY A 19 2.27 8.34 9.61
C GLY A 19 1.50 7.44 10.59
N ILE A 20 2.22 6.65 11.39
CA ILE A 20 1.63 5.78 12.43
C ILE A 20 0.90 6.62 13.47
N LEU A 21 1.48 7.72 13.94
CA LEU A 21 0.85 8.61 14.93
C LEU A 21 -0.45 9.21 14.39
N VAL A 22 -0.45 9.71 13.14
CA VAL A 22 -1.65 10.27 12.51
C VAL A 22 -2.74 9.20 12.38
N MET A 23 -2.39 7.99 11.96
CA MET A 23 -3.34 6.89 11.87
C MET A 23 -3.86 6.43 13.23
N ALA A 24 -3.02 6.40 14.27
CA ALA A 24 -3.43 6.10 15.63
C ALA A 24 -4.42 7.14 16.16
N VAL A 25 -4.18 8.43 15.90
CA VAL A 25 -5.12 9.52 16.26
C VAL A 25 -6.44 9.37 15.51
N LYS A 26 -6.40 9.07 14.21
CA LYS A 26 -7.61 8.86 13.39
C LYS A 26 -8.40 7.63 13.85
N SER A 27 -7.74 6.52 14.12
CA SER A 27 -8.36 5.31 14.68
C SER A 27 -9.00 5.59 16.03
N ALA A 28 -8.29 6.29 16.94
CA ALA A 28 -8.84 6.68 18.23
C ALA A 28 -10.04 7.64 18.11
N TRP A 29 -10.10 8.46 17.06
CA TRP A 29 -11.24 9.31 16.77
C TRP A 29 -12.44 8.53 16.21
N VAL A 30 -12.20 7.54 15.33
CA VAL A 30 -13.25 6.64 14.81
C VAL A 30 -13.86 5.80 15.92
N ASN A 31 -13.03 5.24 16.81
CA ASN A 31 -13.50 4.41 17.93
C ASN A 31 -14.31 5.18 18.98
N LYS A 32 -14.33 6.52 18.93
CA LYS A 32 -15.16 7.37 19.78
C LYS A 32 -16.52 7.70 19.17
N GLN A 33 -16.73 7.37 17.90
CA GLN A 33 -18.03 7.57 17.26
C GLN A 33 -19.05 6.58 17.85
N ASP A 34 -20.33 6.94 17.78
CA ASP A 34 -21.40 6.09 18.27
C ASP A 34 -21.43 4.77 17.48
N ALA A 35 -21.35 3.65 18.19
CA ALA A 35 -21.35 2.30 17.62
C ALA A 35 -22.77 1.77 17.34
N GLY A 36 -23.80 2.59 17.53
CA GLY A 36 -25.19 2.24 17.32
C GLY A 36 -25.80 1.50 18.50
N ASP A 37 -26.93 0.83 18.24
CA ASP A 37 -27.67 0.12 19.29
C ASP A 37 -26.98 -1.18 19.75
N ALA A 38 -27.52 -1.78 20.81
CA ALA A 38 -26.94 -2.99 21.40
C ALA A 38 -26.90 -4.19 20.44
N ASN A 39 -27.88 -4.33 19.55
CA ASN A 39 -27.92 -5.42 18.58
C ASN A 39 -26.84 -5.22 17.51
N MET A 40 -26.64 -3.99 17.05
CA MET A 40 -25.59 -3.64 16.10
C MET A 40 -24.20 -3.94 16.68
N GLN A 41 -23.98 -3.60 17.95
CA GLN A 41 -22.73 -3.90 18.65
C GLN A 41 -22.50 -5.41 18.81
N GLU A 42 -23.54 -6.18 19.11
CA GLU A 42 -23.46 -7.64 19.22
C GLU A 42 -23.10 -8.29 17.87
N LEU A 43 -23.79 -7.90 16.79
CA LEU A 43 -23.53 -8.40 15.43
C LEU A 43 -22.11 -8.04 14.96
N ALA A 44 -21.69 -6.79 15.17
CA ALA A 44 -20.33 -6.36 14.89
C ALA A 44 -19.30 -7.16 15.70
N GLY A 45 -19.62 -7.54 16.93
CA GLY A 45 -18.80 -8.44 17.76
C GLY A 45 -18.61 -9.81 17.12
N TYR A 46 -19.67 -10.45 16.64
CA TYR A 46 -19.56 -11.74 15.96
C TYR A 46 -18.74 -11.67 14.67
N ILE A 47 -18.89 -10.60 13.89
CA ILE A 47 -18.10 -10.35 12.68
C ILE A 47 -16.61 -10.15 13.05
N ALA A 48 -16.33 -9.35 14.07
CA ALA A 48 -14.97 -9.11 14.54
C ALA A 48 -14.29 -10.38 15.05
N ASP A 49 -15.00 -11.21 15.81
CA ASP A 49 -14.50 -12.49 16.32
C ASP A 49 -14.20 -13.47 15.18
N GLY A 50 -15.09 -13.56 14.19
CA GLY A 50 -14.89 -14.37 12.98
C GLY A 50 -13.68 -13.92 12.16
N ALA A 51 -13.57 -12.63 11.89
CA ALA A 51 -12.43 -12.06 11.17
C ALA A 51 -11.12 -12.28 11.93
N MET A 52 -11.11 -12.05 13.24
CA MET A 52 -9.93 -12.24 14.08
C MET A 52 -9.51 -13.71 14.19
N ALA A 53 -10.46 -14.65 14.16
CA ALA A 53 -10.14 -16.08 14.13
C ALA A 53 -9.38 -16.45 12.85
N PHE A 54 -9.78 -15.92 11.69
CA PHE A 54 -9.04 -16.10 10.45
C PHE A 54 -7.67 -15.43 10.50
N LEU A 55 -7.61 -14.14 10.88
CA LEU A 55 -6.36 -13.38 10.93
C LEU A 55 -5.35 -13.98 11.90
N LYS A 56 -5.78 -14.58 13.02
CA LYS A 56 -4.89 -15.31 13.93
C LYS A 56 -4.19 -16.50 13.25
N ALA A 57 -4.89 -17.21 12.36
CA ALA A 57 -4.29 -18.30 11.60
C ALA A 57 -3.21 -17.78 10.64
N GLU A 58 -3.46 -16.64 10.01
CA GLU A 58 -2.50 -15.94 9.14
C GLU A 58 -1.28 -15.42 9.93
N TRP A 59 -1.52 -14.73 11.04
CA TRP A 59 -0.48 -14.18 11.90
C TRP A 59 0.44 -15.25 12.47
N LYS A 60 -0.07 -16.46 12.71
CA LYS A 60 0.78 -17.58 13.15
C LYS A 60 1.84 -17.93 12.10
N VAL A 61 1.49 -17.92 10.81
CA VAL A 61 2.42 -18.18 9.71
C VAL A 61 3.40 -17.01 9.55
N LEU A 62 2.89 -15.78 9.57
CA LEU A 62 3.71 -14.55 9.53
C LEU A 62 4.72 -14.49 10.69
N SER A 63 4.32 -14.90 11.89
CA SER A 63 5.18 -14.91 13.07
C SER A 63 6.36 -15.87 12.90
N ILE A 64 6.11 -17.05 12.32
CA ILE A 64 7.18 -18.01 12.01
C ILE A 64 8.16 -17.39 11.01
N PHE A 65 7.66 -16.81 9.92
CA PHE A 65 8.49 -16.14 8.93
C PHE A 65 9.34 -15.01 9.55
N ALA A 66 8.72 -14.13 10.35
CA ALA A 66 9.39 -13.02 11.02
C ALA A 66 10.51 -13.50 11.96
N VAL A 67 10.28 -14.56 12.74
CA VAL A 67 11.30 -15.15 13.63
C VAL A 67 12.47 -15.74 12.81
N PHE A 68 12.18 -16.46 11.73
CA PHE A 68 13.22 -16.99 10.84
C PHE A 68 14.04 -15.87 10.18
N THR A 69 13.40 -14.80 9.69
CA THR A 69 14.12 -13.64 9.15
C THR A 69 14.97 -12.97 10.21
N ALA A 70 14.44 -12.73 11.41
CA ALA A 70 15.19 -12.14 12.51
C ALA A 70 16.42 -12.99 12.87
N ALA A 71 16.27 -14.31 12.93
CA ALA A 71 17.37 -15.24 13.16
C ALA A 71 18.42 -15.19 12.04
N LEU A 72 17.98 -15.13 10.77
CA LEU A 72 18.88 -14.99 9.62
C LEU A 72 19.66 -13.67 9.65
N LEU A 73 19.01 -12.55 9.98
CA LEU A 73 19.67 -11.24 10.10
C LEU A 73 20.71 -11.24 11.23
N VAL A 74 20.36 -11.82 12.39
CA VAL A 74 21.30 -11.99 13.51
C VAL A 74 22.48 -12.88 13.11
N PHE A 75 22.21 -13.96 12.38
CA PHE A 75 23.26 -14.84 11.84
C PHE A 75 24.18 -14.08 10.88
N LEU A 76 23.65 -13.34 9.90
CA LEU A 76 24.45 -12.55 8.96
C LEU A 76 25.28 -11.46 9.66
N SER A 77 24.71 -10.83 10.69
CA SER A 77 25.43 -9.87 11.53
C SER A 77 26.57 -10.53 12.33
N TYR A 78 26.33 -11.71 12.90
CA TYR A 78 27.34 -12.47 13.66
C TYR A 78 28.55 -12.87 12.81
N PHE A 79 28.36 -13.19 11.53
CA PHE A 79 29.44 -13.53 10.60
C PHE A 79 30.15 -12.30 10.00
N ASN A 80 29.92 -11.08 10.50
CA ASN A 80 30.48 -9.82 9.98
C ASN A 80 30.20 -9.60 8.49
N VAL A 81 29.19 -10.26 7.92
CA VAL A 81 28.72 -10.00 6.55
C VAL A 81 28.06 -8.61 6.47
N ILE A 82 27.54 -8.14 7.60
CA ILE A 82 27.08 -6.76 7.83
C ILE A 82 28.05 -6.18 8.87
N GLY A 83 29.07 -5.44 8.42
CA GLY A 83 30.22 -5.07 9.25
C GLY A 83 29.88 -4.42 10.60
N ALA A 84 30.63 -4.79 11.65
CA ALA A 84 30.44 -4.37 13.03
C ALA A 84 30.78 -2.89 13.32
N ASP A 85 31.35 -2.15 12.36
CA ASP A 85 32.01 -0.87 12.63
C ASP A 85 31.13 0.37 12.45
N GLY A 86 29.82 0.24 12.17
CA GLY A 86 28.91 1.38 12.02
C GLY A 86 29.20 2.30 10.82
N VAL A 87 30.29 2.06 10.08
CA VAL A 87 30.60 2.68 8.81
C VAL A 87 29.94 1.85 7.71
N VAL A 88 28.87 2.39 7.13
CA VAL A 88 28.19 1.79 5.98
C VAL A 88 29.14 1.83 4.78
N SER A 89 29.91 0.76 4.57
CA SER A 89 30.66 0.57 3.33
C SER A 89 29.69 0.25 2.19
N VAL A 90 30.02 0.64 0.96
CA VAL A 90 29.20 0.36 -0.25
C VAL A 90 28.93 -1.15 -0.41
N ILE A 91 29.86 -2.00 0.03
CA ILE A 91 29.74 -3.47 0.02
C ILE A 91 28.64 -3.93 1.00
N ASN A 92 28.61 -3.38 2.22
CA ASN A 92 27.59 -3.70 3.22
C ASN A 92 26.19 -3.26 2.77
N MET A 93 26.10 -2.13 2.04
CA MET A 93 24.84 -1.64 1.49
C MET A 93 24.29 -2.58 0.40
N LYS A 94 25.15 -3.07 -0.51
CA LYS A 94 24.74 -4.01 -1.56
C LYS A 94 24.17 -5.29 -0.97
N THR A 95 24.88 -5.90 -0.02
CA THR A 95 24.40 -7.11 0.66
C THR A 95 23.12 -6.85 1.45
N ALA A 96 22.99 -5.69 2.11
CA ALA A 96 21.76 -5.34 2.81
C ALA A 96 20.57 -5.21 1.85
N ILE A 97 20.74 -4.54 0.70
CA ILE A 97 19.68 -4.41 -0.31
C ILE A 97 19.30 -5.79 -0.87
N GLU A 98 20.27 -6.65 -1.21
CA GLU A 98 20.01 -8.01 -1.71
C GLU A 98 19.23 -8.86 -0.69
N VAL A 99 19.61 -8.80 0.59
CA VAL A 99 18.89 -9.48 1.68
C VAL A 99 17.47 -8.92 1.84
N LEU A 100 17.29 -7.61 1.76
CA LEU A 100 15.97 -6.96 1.83
C LEU A 100 15.09 -7.34 0.63
N THR A 101 15.65 -7.44 -0.58
CA THR A 101 14.93 -7.91 -1.76
C THR A 101 14.44 -9.35 -1.56
N GLY A 102 15.28 -10.23 -1.03
CA GLY A 102 14.87 -11.59 -0.67
C GLY A 102 13.76 -11.63 0.39
N PHE A 103 13.83 -10.75 1.39
CA PHE A 103 12.77 -10.60 2.39
C PHE A 103 11.45 -10.12 1.77
N SER A 104 11.49 -9.13 0.87
CA SER A 104 10.32 -8.63 0.14
C SER A 104 9.62 -9.73 -0.65
N LEU A 105 10.39 -10.57 -1.35
CA LEU A 105 9.85 -11.70 -2.11
C LEU A 105 9.17 -12.73 -1.20
N GLY A 106 9.73 -12.98 -0.01
CA GLY A 106 9.09 -13.83 0.99
C GLY A 106 7.80 -13.23 1.56
N ALA A 107 7.79 -11.92 1.84
CA ALA A 107 6.61 -11.21 2.32
C ALA A 107 5.48 -11.19 1.27
N GLU A 108 5.81 -10.95 -0.01
CA GLU A 108 4.84 -11.04 -1.11
C GLU A 108 4.27 -12.45 -1.29
N SER A 109 5.09 -13.48 -1.09
CA SER A 109 4.62 -14.87 -1.14
C SER A 109 3.55 -15.14 -0.07
N ILE A 110 3.70 -14.56 1.12
CA ILE A 110 2.69 -14.69 2.19
C ILE A 110 1.46 -13.82 1.88
N ALA A 111 1.64 -12.60 1.40
CA ALA A 111 0.55 -11.72 0.99
C ALA A 111 -0.33 -12.37 -0.08
N LEU A 112 0.27 -13.12 -1.02
CA LEU A 112 -0.46 -13.91 -2.01
C LEU A 112 -1.38 -14.95 -1.34
N PHE A 113 -0.87 -15.71 -0.36
CA PHE A 113 -1.69 -16.70 0.35
C PHE A 113 -2.78 -16.04 1.19
N ALA A 114 -2.51 -14.89 1.82
CA ALA A 114 -3.50 -14.12 2.56
C ALA A 114 -4.64 -13.65 1.64
N ARG A 115 -4.28 -13.07 0.49
CA ARG A 115 -5.24 -12.61 -0.52
C ARG A 115 -6.05 -13.75 -1.12
N VAL A 116 -5.41 -14.86 -1.48
CA VAL A 116 -6.11 -16.02 -2.06
C VAL A 116 -7.01 -16.68 -1.01
N GLY A 117 -6.50 -16.88 0.21
CA GLY A 117 -7.28 -17.47 1.31
C GLY A 117 -8.47 -16.61 1.70
N GLY A 118 -8.25 -15.32 1.92
CA GLY A 118 -9.32 -14.36 2.21
C GLY A 118 -10.30 -14.23 1.06
N GLY A 119 -9.82 -14.15 -0.19
CA GLY A 119 -10.65 -14.07 -1.39
C GLY A 119 -11.54 -15.31 -1.62
N ILE A 120 -11.02 -16.51 -1.37
CA ILE A 120 -11.84 -17.74 -1.39
C ILE A 120 -12.90 -17.68 -0.29
N TYR A 121 -12.54 -17.21 0.91
CA TYR A 121 -13.47 -17.10 2.02
C TYR A 121 -14.62 -16.12 1.70
N THR A 122 -14.32 -14.87 1.32
CA THR A 122 -15.36 -13.88 0.97
C THR A 122 -16.23 -14.37 -0.18
N LYS A 123 -15.64 -14.77 -1.32
CA LYS A 123 -16.45 -15.10 -2.49
C LYS A 123 -17.25 -16.39 -2.37
N ALA A 124 -16.82 -17.34 -1.54
CA ALA A 124 -17.64 -18.50 -1.22
C ALA A 124 -18.87 -18.11 -0.36
N ALA A 125 -18.68 -17.20 0.59
CA ALA A 125 -19.75 -16.73 1.47
C ALA A 125 -20.74 -15.81 0.74
N ASP A 126 -20.23 -14.78 0.05
CA ASP A 126 -20.95 -13.83 -0.81
C ASP A 126 -21.86 -14.55 -1.82
N VAL A 127 -21.28 -15.40 -2.68
CA VAL A 127 -22.05 -16.15 -3.70
C VAL A 127 -23.09 -17.08 -3.06
N GLY A 128 -22.76 -17.73 -1.94
CA GLY A 128 -23.69 -18.60 -1.23
C GLY A 128 -24.85 -17.84 -0.59
N ALA A 129 -24.56 -16.69 0.04
CA ALA A 129 -25.53 -15.83 0.67
C ALA A 129 -26.49 -15.25 -0.37
N ASP A 130 -25.96 -14.73 -1.47
CA ASP A 130 -26.72 -14.04 -2.50
C ASP A 130 -27.59 -14.98 -3.33
N LEU A 131 -27.06 -16.12 -3.77
CA LEU A 131 -27.84 -17.05 -4.59
C LEU A 131 -29.01 -17.63 -3.78
N VAL A 132 -28.74 -18.17 -2.59
CA VAL A 132 -29.80 -18.79 -1.78
C VAL A 132 -30.75 -17.73 -1.22
N GLY A 133 -30.23 -16.57 -0.80
CA GLY A 133 -31.03 -15.48 -0.25
C GLY A 133 -31.88 -14.79 -1.30
N LYS A 134 -31.24 -14.13 -2.26
CA LYS A 134 -31.91 -13.27 -3.24
C LYS A 134 -32.65 -14.07 -4.31
N VAL A 135 -32.03 -15.12 -4.84
CA VAL A 135 -32.55 -15.84 -6.02
C VAL A 135 -33.51 -16.96 -5.65
N GLU A 136 -33.17 -17.79 -4.66
CA GLU A 136 -34.00 -18.95 -4.28
C GLU A 136 -35.07 -18.62 -3.24
N ALA A 137 -34.69 -17.98 -2.13
CA ALA A 137 -35.59 -17.68 -1.03
C ALA A 137 -36.36 -16.36 -1.20
N GLY A 138 -35.92 -15.48 -2.10
CA GLY A 138 -36.53 -14.17 -2.34
C GLY A 138 -36.49 -13.24 -1.13
N ILE A 139 -35.48 -13.39 -0.27
CA ILE A 139 -35.23 -12.49 0.87
C ILE A 139 -34.23 -11.40 0.46
N PRO A 140 -34.25 -10.23 1.12
CA PRO A 140 -33.28 -9.17 0.87
C PRO A 140 -31.82 -9.61 1.04
N GLU A 141 -30.92 -8.84 0.42
CA GLU A 141 -29.49 -8.85 0.71
C GLU A 141 -29.23 -8.61 2.19
N ASP A 142 -28.21 -9.28 2.75
CA ASP A 142 -27.82 -9.17 4.16
C ASP A 142 -28.96 -9.42 5.17
N ASP A 143 -29.97 -10.19 4.79
CA ASP A 143 -31.07 -10.51 5.68
C ASP A 143 -30.63 -11.42 6.83
N VAL A 144 -30.95 -11.03 8.07
CA VAL A 144 -30.58 -11.75 9.30
C VAL A 144 -31.05 -13.20 9.37
N ARG A 145 -32.02 -13.60 8.53
CA ARG A 145 -32.49 -14.99 8.42
C ARG A 145 -31.53 -15.87 7.63
N ASN A 146 -30.65 -15.26 6.83
CA ASN A 146 -29.67 -15.98 6.02
C ASN A 146 -28.40 -16.22 6.86
N PRO A 147 -28.06 -17.49 7.17
CA PRO A 147 -26.93 -17.81 8.04
C PRO A 147 -25.56 -17.48 7.41
N ALA A 148 -25.50 -17.24 6.09
CA ALA A 148 -24.25 -16.92 5.40
C ALA A 148 -23.85 -15.44 5.52
N THR A 149 -24.75 -14.55 5.96
CA THR A 149 -24.51 -13.09 6.00
C THR A 149 -23.37 -12.69 6.94
N ILE A 150 -23.25 -13.35 8.10
CA ILE A 150 -22.10 -13.13 8.99
C ILE A 150 -20.81 -13.57 8.32
N ALA A 151 -20.80 -14.71 7.63
CA ALA A 151 -19.62 -15.20 6.93
C ALA A 151 -19.23 -14.27 5.77
N ASP A 152 -20.20 -13.69 5.08
CA ASP A 152 -19.99 -12.72 4.01
C ASP A 152 -19.30 -11.46 4.55
N ASN A 153 -19.89 -10.85 5.58
CA ASN A 153 -19.34 -9.66 6.24
C ASN A 153 -17.98 -9.93 6.92
N VAL A 154 -17.75 -11.13 7.45
CA VAL A 154 -16.41 -11.57 7.91
C VAL A 154 -15.46 -11.61 6.72
N GLY A 155 -15.90 -12.18 5.60
CA GLY A 155 -15.16 -12.27 4.36
C GLY A 155 -14.70 -10.91 3.86
N ASP A 156 -15.54 -9.89 3.88
CA ASP A 156 -15.16 -8.53 3.46
C ASP A 156 -13.99 -7.98 4.27
N ASN A 157 -13.98 -8.23 5.59
CA ASN A 157 -12.88 -7.80 6.46
C ASN A 157 -11.59 -8.58 6.20
N VAL A 158 -11.71 -9.87 5.89
CA VAL A 158 -10.56 -10.78 5.75
C VAL A 158 -9.95 -10.73 4.35
N GLY A 159 -10.78 -10.78 3.31
CA GLY A 159 -10.36 -10.73 1.91
C GLY A 159 -10.13 -9.31 1.44
N ASP A 160 -11.19 -8.50 1.47
CA ASP A 160 -11.21 -7.20 0.79
C ASP A 160 -10.46 -6.12 1.58
N VAL A 161 -10.36 -6.24 2.92
CA VAL A 161 -9.55 -5.33 3.75
C VAL A 161 -8.16 -5.90 4.04
N ALA A 162 -8.05 -7.02 4.78
CA ALA A 162 -6.75 -7.52 5.19
C ALA A 162 -5.91 -8.04 4.01
N GLY A 163 -6.52 -8.82 3.11
CA GLY A 163 -5.87 -9.30 1.88
C GLY A 163 -5.42 -8.16 0.96
N MET A 164 -6.28 -7.15 0.71
CA MET A 164 -5.90 -5.98 -0.09
C MET A 164 -4.79 -5.16 0.59
N GLY A 165 -4.85 -4.99 1.92
CA GLY A 165 -3.82 -4.28 2.68
C GLY A 165 -2.44 -4.95 2.55
N ALA A 166 -2.39 -6.27 2.65
CA ALA A 166 -1.15 -7.04 2.46
C ALA A 166 -0.61 -6.95 1.03
N ASP A 167 -1.50 -7.01 0.02
CA ASP A 167 -1.15 -6.91 -1.40
C ASP A 167 -0.53 -5.55 -1.76
N LEU A 168 -1.17 -4.45 -1.31
CA LEU A 168 -0.68 -3.10 -1.52
C LEU A 168 0.63 -2.84 -0.78
N PHE A 169 0.77 -3.34 0.46
CA PHE A 169 2.02 -3.24 1.20
C PHE A 169 3.16 -3.97 0.49
N GLY A 170 2.94 -5.21 0.05
CA GLY A 170 3.94 -6.00 -0.68
C GLY A 170 4.40 -5.29 -1.95
N SER A 171 3.44 -4.87 -2.78
CA SER A 171 3.72 -4.12 -4.02
C SER A 171 4.47 -2.81 -3.76
N TYR A 172 4.12 -2.09 -2.70
CA TYR A 172 4.78 -0.83 -2.32
C TYR A 172 6.23 -1.05 -1.89
N VAL A 173 6.48 -2.04 -1.02
CA VAL A 173 7.84 -2.35 -0.56
C VAL A 173 8.71 -2.89 -1.71
N ALA A 174 8.16 -3.78 -2.54
CA ALA A 174 8.91 -4.38 -3.64
C ALA A 174 9.31 -3.35 -4.71
N THR A 175 8.42 -2.40 -5.05
CA THR A 175 8.75 -1.34 -6.01
C THR A 175 9.83 -0.38 -5.49
N ILE A 176 9.81 -0.06 -4.19
CA ILE A 176 10.87 0.73 -3.54
C ILE A 176 12.20 -0.03 -3.61
N LEU A 177 12.21 -1.30 -3.21
CA LEU A 177 13.42 -2.12 -3.19
C LEU A 177 13.98 -2.37 -4.60
N ALA A 178 13.13 -2.63 -5.59
CA ALA A 178 13.55 -2.77 -6.98
C ALA A 178 14.23 -1.49 -7.49
N THR A 179 13.69 -0.32 -7.12
CA THR A 179 14.32 0.96 -7.45
C THR A 179 15.65 1.15 -6.73
N MET A 180 15.77 0.72 -5.47
CA MET A 180 17.03 0.76 -4.71
C MET A 180 18.10 -0.16 -5.31
N VAL A 181 17.73 -1.38 -5.73
CA VAL A 181 18.63 -2.32 -6.43
C VAL A 181 19.15 -1.69 -7.71
N LEU A 182 18.30 -1.04 -8.52
CA LEU A 182 18.75 -0.32 -9.71
C LEU A 182 19.63 0.88 -9.34
N GLY A 183 19.26 1.60 -8.29
CA GLY A 183 20.02 2.75 -7.76
C GLY A 183 21.45 2.39 -7.37
N GLN A 184 21.68 1.19 -6.84
CA GLN A 184 23.01 0.75 -6.41
C GLN A 184 23.99 0.59 -7.59
N GLU A 185 23.50 0.29 -8.79
CA GLU A 185 24.34 0.08 -9.98
C GLU A 185 24.68 1.40 -10.68
N ILE A 186 24.07 2.51 -10.25
CA ILE A 186 24.33 3.84 -10.78
C ILE A 186 25.54 4.43 -10.05
N THR A 187 26.58 4.78 -10.81
CA THR A 187 27.75 5.48 -10.27
C THR A 187 27.52 6.99 -10.31
N VAL A 188 27.61 7.64 -9.15
CA VAL A 188 27.46 9.09 -9.01
C VAL A 188 28.49 9.67 -8.05
N THR A 189 28.89 10.91 -8.32
CA THR A 189 29.64 11.74 -7.36
C THR A 189 28.68 12.78 -6.79
N ASP A 190 28.21 12.55 -5.58
CA ASP A 190 27.20 13.38 -4.90
C ASP A 190 27.65 13.76 -3.48
N LYS A 191 26.79 14.51 -2.77
CA LYS A 191 27.02 14.90 -1.37
C LYS A 191 26.63 13.80 -0.36
N PHE A 192 26.18 12.65 -0.84
CA PHE A 192 25.63 11.53 -0.08
C PHE A 192 26.53 10.29 -0.15
N GLY A 193 27.79 10.44 -0.56
CA GLY A 193 28.74 9.32 -0.64
C GLY A 193 28.40 8.30 -1.72
N GLY A 194 27.72 8.72 -2.79
CA GLY A 194 27.27 7.85 -3.89
C GLY A 194 25.90 7.21 -3.66
N MET A 195 25.26 7.46 -2.52
CA MET A 195 24.00 6.80 -2.14
C MET A 195 22.75 7.54 -2.61
N SER A 196 22.85 8.69 -3.28
CA SER A 196 21.67 9.45 -3.71
C SER A 196 20.65 8.65 -4.53
N PRO A 197 21.02 7.74 -5.46
CA PRO A 197 20.03 7.00 -6.24
C PRO A 197 19.32 5.90 -5.42
N ILE A 198 19.97 5.40 -4.37
CA ILE A 198 19.40 4.43 -3.42
C ILE A 198 18.42 5.12 -2.47
N LEU A 199 18.77 6.33 -1.99
CA LEU A 199 17.98 7.06 -1.00
C LEU A 199 16.78 7.81 -1.61
N LEU A 200 16.87 8.19 -2.90
CA LEU A 200 15.82 8.94 -3.60
C LEU A 200 14.42 8.31 -3.49
N PRO A 201 14.20 7.02 -3.84
CA PRO A 201 12.86 6.42 -3.73
C PRO A 201 12.34 6.44 -2.29
N MET A 202 13.19 6.24 -1.29
CA MET A 202 12.81 6.28 0.12
C MET A 202 12.38 7.68 0.57
N VAL A 203 13.05 8.73 0.10
CA VAL A 203 12.69 10.13 0.41
C VAL A 203 11.36 10.49 -0.25
N ILE A 204 11.17 10.13 -1.52
CA ILE A 204 9.90 10.37 -2.22
C ILE A 204 8.75 9.64 -1.50
N CYS A 205 8.96 8.40 -1.08
CA CYS A 205 7.96 7.61 -0.36
C CYS A 205 7.67 8.17 1.04
N GLY A 206 8.70 8.55 1.80
CA GLY A 206 8.52 9.16 3.12
C GLY A 206 7.74 10.48 3.06
N LEU A 207 8.04 11.33 2.07
CA LEU A 207 7.26 12.55 1.82
C LEU A 207 5.86 12.24 1.26
N GLY A 208 5.73 11.15 0.50
CA GLY A 208 4.45 10.61 0.04
C GLY A 208 3.46 10.38 1.18
N ILE A 209 3.91 9.90 2.35
CA ILE A 209 3.06 9.78 3.55
C ILE A 209 2.42 11.12 3.91
N ILE A 210 3.22 12.20 3.92
CA ILE A 210 2.74 13.54 4.24
C ILE A 210 1.77 14.03 3.16
N PHE A 211 2.08 13.78 1.89
CA PHE A 211 1.21 14.16 0.76
C PHE A 211 -0.13 13.43 0.81
N SER A 212 -0.13 12.14 1.14
CA SER A 212 -1.37 11.37 1.35
C SER A 212 -2.17 11.89 2.54
N ILE A 213 -1.52 12.25 3.66
CA ILE A 213 -2.20 12.87 4.81
C ILE A 213 -2.89 14.18 4.38
N ILE A 214 -2.18 15.05 3.66
CA ILE A 214 -2.75 16.29 3.12
C ILE A 214 -3.90 15.97 2.15
N GLY A 215 -3.72 14.94 1.30
CA GLY A 215 -4.73 14.44 0.37
C GLY A 215 -6.03 14.03 1.05
N THR A 216 -5.96 13.41 2.24
CA THR A 216 -7.16 13.03 3.00
C THR A 216 -8.02 14.23 3.40
N TRP A 217 -7.44 15.42 3.58
CA TRP A 217 -8.19 16.62 3.93
C TRP A 217 -9.04 17.15 2.76
N PHE A 218 -8.72 16.78 1.52
CA PHE A 218 -9.53 17.13 0.34
C PHE A 218 -10.71 16.17 0.13
N VAL A 219 -10.74 15.02 0.80
CA VAL A 219 -11.85 14.06 0.73
C VAL A 219 -12.95 14.53 1.69
N THR A 220 -13.91 15.32 1.19
CA THR A 220 -15.04 15.83 1.98
C THR A 220 -16.34 15.77 1.20
N ILE A 221 -17.39 15.26 1.85
CA ILE A 221 -18.76 15.24 1.34
C ILE A 221 -19.56 16.31 2.09
N LYS A 222 -20.29 17.16 1.35
CA LYS A 222 -21.07 18.26 1.94
C LYS A 222 -22.53 17.88 2.17
N ASP A 223 -23.12 17.18 1.20
CA ASP A 223 -24.54 16.80 1.20
C ASP A 223 -24.71 15.30 0.87
N GLU A 224 -25.82 14.69 1.29
CA GLU A 224 -26.17 13.28 1.03
C GLU A 224 -26.28 12.92 -0.46
N LYS A 225 -26.50 13.91 -1.33
CA LYS A 225 -26.55 13.72 -2.79
C LYS A 225 -25.20 13.87 -3.49
N SER A 226 -24.14 14.18 -2.74
CA SER A 226 -22.82 14.41 -3.32
C SER A 226 -22.25 13.10 -3.87
N ASN A 227 -21.56 13.19 -5.00
CA ASN A 227 -20.90 12.04 -5.57
C ASN A 227 -19.64 11.67 -4.76
N VAL A 228 -19.71 10.55 -4.04
CA VAL A 228 -18.61 9.98 -3.24
C VAL A 228 -17.37 9.73 -4.11
N GLN A 229 -17.55 9.21 -5.33
CA GLN A 229 -16.46 8.93 -6.27
C GLN A 229 -15.66 10.20 -6.58
N SER A 230 -16.32 11.33 -6.80
CA SER A 230 -15.64 12.59 -7.10
C SER A 230 -14.84 13.10 -5.91
N ALA A 231 -15.30 12.90 -4.68
CA ALA A 231 -14.55 13.27 -3.47
C ALA A 231 -13.29 12.41 -3.31
N LEU A 232 -13.40 11.09 -3.55
CA LEU A 232 -12.26 10.17 -3.53
C LEU A 232 -11.24 10.52 -4.63
N ASN A 233 -11.72 10.81 -5.85
CA ASN A 233 -10.87 11.23 -6.96
C ASN A 233 -10.13 12.54 -6.65
N LEU A 234 -10.79 13.51 -6.01
CA LEU A 234 -10.14 14.77 -5.63
C LEU A 234 -8.99 14.54 -4.65
N GLY A 235 -9.19 13.68 -3.64
CA GLY A 235 -8.14 13.28 -2.71
C GLY A 235 -6.97 12.59 -3.41
N ASN A 236 -7.26 11.66 -4.32
CA ASN A 236 -6.24 10.96 -5.10
C ASN A 236 -5.44 11.92 -6.01
N TRP A 237 -6.14 12.75 -6.80
CA TRP A 237 -5.50 13.71 -7.71
C TRP A 237 -4.67 14.75 -6.98
N SER A 238 -5.13 15.22 -5.82
CA SER A 238 -4.34 16.15 -5.00
C SER A 238 -3.00 15.52 -4.58
N SER A 239 -3.02 14.26 -4.14
CA SER A 239 -1.81 13.51 -3.75
C SER A 239 -0.86 13.31 -4.93
N ILE A 240 -1.39 12.97 -6.11
CA ILE A 240 -0.61 12.80 -7.36
C ILE A 240 0.07 14.10 -7.76
N VAL A 241 -0.67 15.22 -7.77
CA VAL A 241 -0.14 16.54 -8.18
C VAL A 241 0.92 17.04 -7.20
N ILE A 242 0.68 16.91 -5.89
CA ILE A 242 1.66 17.30 -4.87
C ILE A 242 2.94 16.45 -5.01
N THR A 243 2.80 15.15 -5.27
CA THR A 243 3.94 14.25 -5.49
C THR A 243 4.71 14.64 -6.75
N ALA A 244 4.03 14.93 -7.87
CA ALA A 244 4.67 15.36 -9.11
C ALA A 244 5.52 16.62 -8.92
N ILE A 245 4.95 17.65 -8.30
CA ILE A 245 5.64 18.93 -8.04
C ILE A 245 6.81 18.72 -7.08
N SER A 246 6.60 17.98 -5.98
CA SER A 246 7.64 17.77 -4.98
C SER A 246 8.78 16.92 -5.52
N SER A 247 8.50 15.92 -6.35
CA SER A 247 9.52 15.06 -6.96
C SER A 247 10.52 15.84 -7.83
N PHE A 248 10.08 16.91 -8.51
CA PHE A 248 10.96 17.79 -9.27
C PHE A 248 12.04 18.43 -8.37
N PHE A 249 11.61 19.02 -7.25
CA PHE A 249 12.51 19.67 -6.30
C PHE A 249 13.43 18.66 -5.61
N ILE A 250 12.91 17.48 -5.24
CA ILE A 250 13.69 16.43 -4.60
C ILE A 250 14.77 15.89 -5.55
N VAL A 251 14.42 15.59 -6.80
CA VAL A 251 15.37 15.10 -7.82
C VAL A 251 16.48 16.12 -8.06
N LYS A 252 16.13 17.40 -8.21
CA LYS A 252 17.12 18.47 -8.41
C LYS A 252 18.00 18.71 -7.18
N TRP A 253 17.50 18.43 -5.99
CA TRP A 253 18.26 18.60 -4.75
C TRP A 253 19.19 17.42 -4.46
N MET A 254 18.76 16.19 -4.75
CA MET A 254 19.50 14.98 -4.38
C MET A 254 20.46 14.49 -5.46
N LEU A 255 20.05 14.52 -6.73
CA LEU A 255 20.83 13.91 -7.82
C LEU A 255 21.76 14.93 -8.50
N PRO A 256 23.00 14.54 -8.84
CA PRO A 256 23.90 15.37 -9.65
C PRO A 256 23.37 15.51 -11.09
N GLU A 257 23.93 16.46 -11.84
CA GLU A 257 23.48 16.73 -13.22
C GLU A 257 23.70 15.55 -14.18
N THR A 258 24.76 14.76 -13.94
CA THR A 258 25.15 13.59 -14.73
C THR A 258 25.22 12.35 -13.84
N LEU A 259 24.62 11.26 -14.32
CA LEU A 259 24.64 9.94 -13.71
C LEU A 259 25.14 8.93 -14.75
N ASN A 260 25.87 7.90 -14.30
CA ASN A 260 26.36 6.84 -15.19
C ASN A 260 25.80 5.48 -14.75
N LEU A 261 25.17 4.78 -15.69
CA LEU A 261 24.75 3.39 -15.52
C LEU A 261 25.42 2.55 -16.61
N ARG A 262 26.36 1.68 -16.21
CA ARG A 262 27.02 0.70 -17.09
C ARG A 262 27.62 1.33 -18.36
N GLY A 263 28.17 2.54 -18.25
CA GLY A 263 28.76 3.28 -19.37
C GLY A 263 27.78 4.15 -20.17
N TYR A 264 26.50 4.17 -19.81
CA TYR A 264 25.51 5.10 -20.37
C TYR A 264 25.31 6.29 -19.44
N GLU A 265 25.57 7.49 -19.95
CA GLU A 265 25.38 8.74 -19.22
C GLU A 265 23.96 9.29 -19.44
N PHE A 266 23.32 9.70 -18.35
CA PHE A 266 22.00 10.32 -18.38
C PHE A 266 21.89 11.43 -17.33
N SER A 267 20.94 12.33 -17.52
CA SER A 267 20.74 13.46 -16.62
C SER A 267 19.75 13.16 -15.50
N SER A 268 19.83 13.89 -14.38
CA SER A 268 18.82 13.85 -13.32
C SER A 268 17.41 14.15 -13.83
N MET A 269 17.28 14.94 -14.91
CA MET A 269 15.97 15.19 -15.52
C MET A 269 15.36 13.93 -16.16
N ASN A 270 16.18 12.98 -16.64
CA ASN A 270 15.68 11.72 -17.18
C ASN A 270 15.05 10.86 -16.06
N VAL A 271 15.61 10.93 -14.85
CA VAL A 271 15.03 10.28 -13.66
C VAL A 271 13.69 10.94 -13.29
N PHE A 272 13.62 12.27 -13.32
CA PHE A 272 12.35 12.98 -13.11
C PHE A 272 11.29 12.61 -14.14
N TYR A 273 11.65 12.53 -15.43
CA TYR A 273 10.73 12.10 -16.47
C TYR A 273 10.27 10.65 -16.28
N ALA A 274 11.13 9.75 -15.80
CA ALA A 274 10.71 8.39 -15.45
C ALA A 274 9.64 8.37 -14.33
N ILE A 275 9.81 9.20 -13.29
CA ILE A 275 8.81 9.37 -12.23
C ILE A 275 7.50 9.92 -12.81
N MET A 276 7.58 10.94 -13.67
CA MET A 276 6.40 11.53 -14.32
C MET A 276 5.66 10.54 -15.21
N VAL A 277 6.38 9.70 -15.96
CA VAL A 277 5.77 8.62 -16.75
C VAL A 277 5.02 7.65 -15.84
N GLY A 278 5.61 7.24 -14.71
CA GLY A 278 4.93 6.39 -13.72
C GLY A 278 3.64 7.02 -13.18
N LEU A 279 3.67 8.31 -12.81
CA LEU A 279 2.49 9.03 -12.32
C LEU A 279 1.40 9.17 -13.40
N VAL A 280 1.79 9.45 -14.65
CA VAL A 280 0.85 9.55 -15.78
C VAL A 280 0.20 8.19 -16.06
N VAL A 281 0.98 7.10 -16.10
CA VAL A 281 0.47 5.74 -16.31
C VAL A 281 -0.50 5.36 -15.18
N GLY A 282 -0.14 5.62 -13.92
CA GLY A 282 -1.03 5.38 -12.78
C GLY A 282 -2.34 6.18 -12.86
N THR A 283 -2.27 7.44 -13.30
CA THR A 283 -3.45 8.28 -13.50
C THR A 283 -4.35 7.75 -14.62
N ILE A 284 -3.75 7.35 -15.75
CA ILE A 284 -4.49 6.75 -16.87
C ILE A 284 -5.18 5.46 -16.43
N MET A 285 -4.48 4.58 -15.70
CA MET A 285 -5.05 3.36 -15.14
C MET A 285 -6.27 3.69 -14.26
N SER A 286 -6.17 4.66 -13.35
CA SER A 286 -7.29 5.08 -12.51
C SER A 286 -8.50 5.56 -13.31
N ILE A 287 -8.29 6.39 -14.35
CA ILE A 287 -9.37 6.93 -15.19
C ILE A 287 -10.03 5.81 -16.02
N VAL A 288 -9.22 4.92 -16.59
CA VAL A 288 -9.69 3.79 -17.39
C VAL A 288 -10.50 2.84 -16.52
N THR A 289 -9.99 2.47 -15.34
CA THR A 289 -10.72 1.61 -14.40
C THR A 289 -12.07 2.22 -14.04
N GLU A 290 -12.11 3.51 -13.67
CA GLU A 290 -13.39 4.19 -13.35
C GLU A 290 -14.36 4.19 -14.53
N TYR A 291 -13.88 4.39 -15.77
CA TYR A 291 -14.75 4.35 -16.95
C TYR A 291 -15.41 2.98 -17.15
N TYR A 292 -14.70 1.89 -16.85
CA TYR A 292 -15.20 0.53 -17.02
C TYR A 292 -16.00 0.00 -15.82
N THR A 293 -15.84 0.57 -14.62
CA THR A 293 -16.49 0.05 -13.39
C THR A 293 -17.55 0.98 -12.80
N ALA A 294 -17.55 2.27 -13.10
CA ALA A 294 -18.49 3.21 -12.47
C ALA A 294 -19.90 3.16 -13.09
N MET A 295 -20.91 3.28 -12.23
CA MET A 295 -22.33 3.40 -12.63
C MET A 295 -22.57 4.61 -13.52
N GLY A 296 -23.45 4.46 -14.51
CA GLY A 296 -23.80 5.53 -15.45
C GLY A 296 -22.82 5.70 -16.62
N LYS A 297 -21.74 4.91 -16.69
CA LYS A 297 -20.84 4.84 -17.86
C LYS A 297 -21.34 3.84 -18.89
N ALA A 298 -20.97 4.05 -20.15
CA ALA A 298 -21.43 3.23 -21.27
C ALA A 298 -21.17 1.72 -21.09
N PRO A 299 -19.98 1.27 -20.62
CA PRO A 299 -19.73 -0.17 -20.40
C PRO A 299 -20.70 -0.78 -19.37
N VAL A 300 -20.83 -0.17 -18.19
CA VAL A 300 -21.71 -0.67 -17.12
C VAL A 300 -23.19 -0.60 -17.54
N ASN A 301 -23.62 0.50 -18.18
CA ASN A 301 -24.99 0.63 -18.67
C ASN A 301 -25.33 -0.44 -19.73
N SER A 302 -24.36 -0.83 -20.57
CA SER A 302 -24.57 -1.89 -21.55
C SER A 302 -24.81 -3.25 -20.89
N ILE A 303 -24.10 -3.55 -19.80
CA ILE A 303 -24.29 -4.78 -19.00
C ILE A 303 -25.67 -4.76 -18.33
N ILE A 304 -26.06 -3.64 -17.72
CA ILE A 304 -27.39 -3.47 -17.13
C ILE A 304 -28.48 -3.68 -18.20
N GLN A 305 -28.32 -3.11 -19.39
CA GLN A 305 -29.28 -3.30 -20.47
C GLN A 305 -29.37 -4.76 -20.92
N GLN A 306 -28.23 -5.47 -21.00
CA GLN A 306 -28.20 -6.90 -21.35
C GLN A 306 -28.85 -7.79 -20.30
N SER A 307 -28.81 -7.42 -19.01
CA SER A 307 -29.51 -8.18 -17.96
C SER A 307 -31.03 -8.23 -18.14
N SER A 308 -31.61 -7.34 -18.96
CA SER A 308 -33.04 -7.38 -19.28
C SER A 308 -33.46 -8.54 -20.19
N THR A 309 -32.52 -9.20 -20.88
CA THR A 309 -32.80 -10.33 -21.78
C THR A 309 -32.57 -11.71 -21.16
N GLY A 310 -32.22 -11.76 -19.87
CA GLY A 310 -31.80 -12.99 -19.19
C GLY A 310 -30.30 -13.24 -19.34
#